data_AF-A0A9E0CM62-F1
#
_entry.id   AF-A0A9E0CM62-F1
#
_cell.length_a   1.000
_cell.length_b   1.000
_cell.length_c   1.000
_cell.angle_alpha   90.00
_cell.angle_beta   90.00
_cell.angle_gamma   90.00
#
_symmetry.space_group_name_H-M   'P 1'
#
loop_
_entity.id
_entity.type
_entity.pdbx_description
1 polymer ?
#
loop_
_entity_poly.entity_id
_entity_poly.type
_entity_poly.pdbx_seq_one_letter_code
_entity_poly.pdbx_strand_id
1 'polypeptide(L)'
;MRRVKRLTLLALLCGTLLSPLTPLYAAEEGTGQPIRADKLLQKRTAEEEKKQKAAEKKEETPVQRPAQDPATLEKRVELAQKMHDIRPTSEQVQSAIIRASQSVPLEERESFIAAMSTVLNYKAIERISVDAMAEVYTVPELEAMVAYYGKPEAKSASKEKSKKWTAVINKEIGGVIDKAMMRIRTGALKDKAPENENSTPAPEEAVSADDLLKDRAPEPAQKEEAQPDEKTEQPDVAKDEQQDPATLGHRMELAKTMHGINPLTPQIDGEVRRASLTVPLKDREPFIAAMTTVINHKAIEEISIRAMAEIYSVAELEAMVDYYGKPEAKSATAKIGDWARMVQPQLSRIIDRAIMRVRTGAPN
;
A
#
# COMPACT_ATOMS: atom_id res chain seq x y z
N MET A 1 -30.34 24.11 -7.61
CA MET A 1 -29.45 23.48 -6.61
C MET A 1 -29.27 22.00 -6.96
N ARG A 2 -28.14 21.63 -7.59
CA ARG A 2 -27.82 20.22 -7.92
C ARG A 2 -27.28 19.54 -6.66
N ARG A 3 -27.82 18.37 -6.28
CA ARG A 3 -27.32 17.56 -5.15
C ARG A 3 -25.95 17.00 -5.52
N VAL A 4 -24.89 17.67 -5.07
CA VAL A 4 -23.51 17.15 -5.17
C VAL A 4 -23.38 15.99 -4.18
N LYS A 5 -23.08 14.79 -4.69
CA LYS A 5 -22.82 13.60 -3.88
C LYS A 5 -21.71 13.92 -2.87
N ARG A 6 -21.89 13.52 -1.60
CA ARG A 6 -20.87 13.69 -0.55
C ARG A 6 -19.58 13.04 -1.02
N LEU A 7 -18.54 13.86 -1.17
CA LEU A 7 -17.24 13.49 -1.70
C LEU A 7 -16.45 12.79 -0.58
N THR A 8 -16.19 11.49 -0.72
CA THR A 8 -15.42 10.71 0.27
C THR A 8 -13.92 10.95 0.03
N LEU A 9 -13.38 12.06 0.54
CA LEU A 9 -11.99 12.50 0.31
C LEU A 9 -10.95 11.83 1.24
N LEU A 10 -11.37 11.00 2.20
CA LEU A 10 -10.54 10.61 3.35
C LEU A 10 -9.52 9.48 3.10
N ALA A 11 -9.62 8.69 2.04
CA ALA A 11 -8.78 7.49 1.85
C ALA A 11 -7.39 7.79 1.23
N LEU A 12 -7.04 9.05 1.00
CA LEU A 12 -6.01 9.44 0.02
C LEU A 12 -4.73 10.05 0.61
N LEU A 13 -4.57 10.12 1.93
CA LEU A 13 -3.43 10.78 2.59
C LEU A 13 -2.35 9.83 3.17
N CYS A 14 -2.57 8.51 3.19
CA CYS A 14 -1.53 7.54 3.57
C CYS A 14 -0.63 7.12 2.38
N GLY A 15 -0.06 8.09 1.67
CA GLY A 15 0.65 7.88 0.40
C GLY A 15 1.73 6.78 0.38
N THR A 16 1.47 5.78 -0.46
CA THR A 16 2.38 5.14 -1.42
C THR A 16 3.58 4.30 -0.95
N LEU A 17 3.72 3.96 0.34
CA LEU A 17 4.60 2.85 0.75
C LEU A 17 3.86 1.66 1.35
N LEU A 18 2.58 1.82 1.71
CA LEU A 18 1.66 0.73 1.99
C LEU A 18 0.38 1.03 1.21
N SER A 19 -0.16 0.02 0.53
CA SER A 19 -1.54 0.04 0.01
C SER A 19 -2.49 0.58 1.08
N PRO A 20 -3.53 1.35 0.72
CA PRO A 20 -4.42 1.96 1.70
C PRO A 20 -5.12 0.87 2.52
N LEU A 21 -4.65 0.66 3.74
CA LEU A 21 -5.39 0.01 4.82
C LEU A 21 -6.53 0.95 5.22
N THR A 22 -7.63 0.88 4.47
CA THR A 22 -8.92 1.45 4.89
C THR A 22 -9.43 0.67 6.11
N PRO A 23 -10.09 1.37 7.07
CA PRO A 23 -10.56 0.76 8.31
C PRO A 23 -11.66 -0.27 8.03
N LEU A 24 -11.61 -1.40 8.73
CA LEU A 24 -12.74 -2.33 8.84
C LEU A 24 -13.98 -1.55 9.31
N TYR A 25 -14.96 -1.40 8.42
CA TYR A 25 -16.30 -0.98 8.81
C TYR A 25 -16.94 -2.12 9.62
N ALA A 26 -17.23 -1.87 10.89
CA ALA A 26 -18.15 -2.70 11.66
C ALA A 26 -19.55 -2.56 11.05
N ALA A 27 -20.05 -3.64 10.44
CA ALA A 27 -21.41 -3.71 9.95
C ALA A 27 -22.36 -4.12 11.09
N GLU A 28 -23.42 -3.34 11.27
CA GLU A 28 -24.52 -3.60 12.21
C GLU A 28 -25.27 -4.89 11.83
N GLU A 29 -25.69 -5.63 12.87
CA GLU A 29 -26.38 -6.91 12.77
C GLU A 29 -27.80 -6.75 12.21
N GLY A 30 -28.01 -7.22 10.98
CA GLY A 30 -29.34 -7.49 10.41
C GLY A 30 -29.66 -8.97 10.53
N THR A 31 -30.68 -9.30 11.33
CA THR A 31 -31.12 -10.68 11.61
C THR A 31 -31.80 -11.34 10.41
N GLY A 32 -31.12 -12.32 9.80
CA GLY A 32 -31.68 -13.25 8.82
C GLY A 32 -31.13 -14.65 9.05
N GLN A 33 -32.01 -15.64 9.27
CA GLN A 33 -31.66 -17.01 9.66
C GLN A 33 -30.83 -17.77 8.60
N PRO A 34 -29.87 -18.64 9.01
CA PRO A 34 -29.00 -19.39 8.09
C PRO A 34 -29.59 -20.72 7.60
N ILE A 35 -29.21 -21.10 6.37
CA ILE A 35 -29.49 -22.40 5.74
C ILE A 35 -28.40 -23.40 6.15
N ARG A 36 -28.83 -24.63 6.49
CA ARG A 36 -28.06 -25.76 7.05
C ARG A 36 -27.03 -26.40 6.09
N ALA A 37 -25.98 -25.68 5.70
CA ALA A 37 -24.74 -26.25 5.15
C ALA A 37 -23.50 -25.98 6.04
N ASP A 38 -23.73 -25.44 7.23
CA ASP A 38 -22.71 -24.74 8.03
C ASP A 38 -21.77 -25.64 8.85
N LYS A 39 -22.14 -26.86 9.24
CA LYS A 39 -21.41 -27.57 10.31
C LYS A 39 -20.03 -28.14 9.95
N LEU A 40 -19.76 -28.42 8.67
CA LEU A 40 -18.45 -28.94 8.24
C LEU A 40 -17.49 -27.82 7.82
N LEU A 41 -18.01 -26.75 7.19
CA LEU A 41 -17.24 -25.55 6.87
C LEU A 41 -16.89 -24.74 8.13
N GLN A 42 -17.81 -24.61 9.08
CA GLN A 42 -17.52 -23.98 10.38
C GLN A 42 -16.45 -24.73 11.18
N LYS A 43 -16.28 -26.04 10.99
CA LYS A 43 -15.21 -26.79 11.66
C LYS A 43 -13.85 -26.51 11.05
N ARG A 44 -13.72 -26.45 9.71
CA ARG A 44 -12.45 -26.10 9.05
C ARG A 44 -12.08 -24.65 9.29
N THR A 45 -13.02 -23.71 9.15
CA THR A 45 -12.75 -22.30 9.45
C THR A 45 -12.49 -22.08 10.93
N ALA A 46 -13.16 -22.77 11.86
CA ALA A 46 -12.85 -22.64 13.28
C ALA A 46 -11.49 -23.26 13.65
N GLU A 47 -11.03 -24.33 12.98
CA GLU A 47 -9.73 -24.95 13.27
C GLU A 47 -8.58 -24.17 12.64
N GLU A 48 -8.76 -23.61 11.43
CA GLU A 48 -7.83 -22.68 10.80
C GLU A 48 -7.81 -21.33 11.52
N GLU A 49 -8.96 -20.76 11.90
CA GLU A 49 -9.01 -19.57 12.75
C GLU A 49 -8.41 -19.84 14.12
N LYS A 50 -8.56 -21.05 14.70
CA LYS A 50 -7.95 -21.37 15.99
C LYS A 50 -6.44 -21.59 15.86
N LYS A 51 -5.93 -22.08 14.71
CA LYS A 51 -4.51 -22.15 14.40
C LYS A 51 -3.92 -20.77 14.09
N GLN A 52 -4.61 -19.93 13.32
CA GLN A 52 -4.24 -18.54 13.07
C GLN A 52 -4.31 -17.72 14.35
N LYS A 53 -5.40 -17.77 15.12
CA LYS A 53 -5.49 -17.13 16.44
C LYS A 53 -4.48 -17.70 17.42
N ALA A 54 -4.08 -18.98 17.34
CA ALA A 54 -3.01 -19.52 18.18
C ALA A 54 -1.60 -19.12 17.70
N ALA A 55 -1.42 -18.85 16.41
CA ALA A 55 -0.19 -18.30 15.84
C ALA A 55 -0.08 -16.80 16.12
N GLU A 56 -1.13 -16.02 15.89
CA GLU A 56 -1.25 -14.60 16.25
C GLU A 56 -1.13 -14.40 17.76
N LYS A 57 -1.80 -15.21 18.60
CA LYS A 57 -1.70 -15.11 20.06
C LYS A 57 -0.33 -15.54 20.61
N LYS A 58 0.53 -16.15 19.80
CA LYS A 58 1.94 -16.42 20.17
C LYS A 58 2.89 -15.28 19.80
N GLU A 59 2.48 -14.33 18.97
CA GLU A 59 3.32 -13.20 18.51
C GLU A 59 2.66 -11.82 18.65
N GLU A 60 1.48 -11.72 19.25
CA GLU A 60 0.96 -10.46 19.81
C GLU A 60 1.81 -10.06 21.01
N THR A 61 3.03 -9.61 20.73
CA THR A 61 3.81 -8.81 21.65
C THR A 61 2.90 -7.62 21.97
N PRO A 62 2.41 -7.48 23.22
CA PRO A 62 1.51 -6.38 23.55
C PRO A 62 2.18 -5.10 23.08
N VAL A 63 1.48 -4.32 22.25
CA VAL A 63 1.98 -3.05 21.71
C VAL A 63 2.25 -2.15 22.91
N GLN A 64 3.48 -2.22 23.41
CA GLN A 64 3.91 -1.42 24.54
C GLN A 64 3.89 0.01 24.04
N ARG A 65 2.94 0.79 24.57
CA ARG A 65 3.01 2.25 24.40
C ARG A 65 4.38 2.68 24.91
N PRO A 66 5.08 3.57 24.18
CA PRO A 66 6.38 4.06 24.62
C PRO A 66 6.29 4.58 26.06
N ALA A 67 7.34 4.35 26.83
CA ALA A 67 7.43 4.87 28.19
C ALA A 67 7.14 6.38 28.20
N GLN A 68 6.30 6.81 29.13
CA GLN A 68 5.85 8.21 29.27
C GLN A 68 6.87 9.12 29.98
N ASP A 69 8.14 8.73 30.01
CA ASP A 69 9.19 9.56 30.58
C ASP A 69 9.32 10.89 29.78
N PRO A 70 9.26 12.07 30.43
CA PRO A 70 9.33 13.37 29.76
C PRO A 70 10.59 13.57 28.92
N ALA A 71 11.77 13.14 29.40
CA ALA A 71 13.01 13.28 28.64
C ALA A 71 12.98 12.45 27.34
N THR A 72 12.34 11.27 27.41
CA THR A 72 12.10 10.45 26.24
C THR A 72 11.11 11.11 25.27
N LEU A 73 10.09 11.82 25.76
CA LEU A 73 9.11 12.52 24.92
C LEU A 73 9.76 13.65 24.10
N GLU A 74 10.59 14.50 24.72
CA GLU A 74 11.29 15.58 24.00
C GLU A 74 12.13 15.05 22.85
N LYS A 75 12.85 13.94 23.08
CA LYS A 75 13.64 13.29 22.03
C LYS A 75 12.79 12.76 20.89
N ARG A 76 11.62 12.18 21.20
CA ARG A 76 10.68 11.70 20.18
C ARG A 76 10.12 12.84 19.34
N VAL A 77 9.79 13.98 19.96
CA VAL A 77 9.35 15.18 19.24
C VAL A 77 10.43 15.72 18.30
N GLU A 78 11.68 15.80 18.77
CA GLU A 78 12.83 16.21 17.94
C GLU A 78 12.99 15.31 16.70
N LEU A 79 12.94 13.99 16.89
CA LEU A 79 13.10 13.03 15.79
C LEU A 79 11.89 13.03 14.84
N ALA A 80 10.67 13.18 15.36
CA ALA A 80 9.47 13.33 14.56
C ALA A 80 9.52 14.60 13.70
N GLN A 81 10.05 15.71 14.22
CA GLN A 81 10.28 16.91 13.42
C GLN A 81 11.29 16.66 12.29
N LYS A 82 12.43 15.99 12.58
CA LYS A 82 13.40 15.61 11.55
C LYS A 82 12.78 14.73 10.46
N MET A 83 11.87 13.83 10.82
CA MET A 83 11.12 13.04 9.84
C MET A 83 10.30 13.91 8.90
N HIS A 84 9.69 14.98 9.42
CA HIS A 84 8.93 15.94 8.63
C HIS A 84 9.84 16.86 7.80
N ASP A 85 11.05 17.17 8.25
CA ASP A 85 12.03 17.88 7.43
C ASP A 85 12.47 17.03 6.23
N ILE A 86 12.60 15.70 6.42
CA ILE A 86 12.93 14.75 5.34
C ILE A 86 11.73 14.52 4.40
N ARG A 87 10.51 14.45 4.96
CA ARG A 87 9.27 14.18 4.23
C ARG A 87 8.20 15.20 4.63
N PRO A 88 8.22 16.40 4.02
CA PRO A 88 7.32 17.49 4.40
C PRO A 88 5.85 17.07 4.31
N THR A 89 5.08 17.38 5.36
CA THR A 89 3.63 17.13 5.35
C THR A 89 2.94 17.96 4.26
N SER A 90 3.49 19.14 3.97
CA SER A 90 2.99 20.04 2.92
C SER A 90 2.94 19.38 1.55
N GLU A 91 3.98 18.65 1.14
CA GLU A 91 4.01 17.92 -0.14
C GLU A 91 2.93 16.84 -0.23
N GLN A 92 2.72 16.12 0.89
CA GLN A 92 1.70 15.08 0.98
C GLN A 92 0.28 15.67 0.91
N VAL A 93 0.05 16.77 1.63
CA VAL A 93 -1.21 17.52 1.60
C VAL A 93 -1.45 18.09 0.20
N GLN A 94 -0.43 18.68 -0.45
CA GLN A 94 -0.56 19.23 -1.80
C GLN A 94 -0.92 18.13 -2.82
N SER A 95 -0.25 16.99 -2.74
CA SER A 95 -0.57 15.83 -3.57
C SER A 95 -2.02 15.35 -3.36
N ALA A 96 -2.53 15.42 -2.12
CA ALA A 96 -3.92 15.09 -1.82
C ALA A 96 -4.90 16.12 -2.38
N ILE A 97 -4.58 17.42 -2.35
CA ILE A 97 -5.38 18.48 -2.98
C ILE A 97 -5.46 18.26 -4.51
N ILE A 98 -4.34 17.94 -5.16
CA ILE A 98 -4.30 17.65 -6.61
C ILE A 98 -5.18 16.44 -6.95
N ARG A 99 -5.14 15.37 -6.15
CA ARG A 99 -6.04 14.22 -6.36
C ARG A 99 -7.50 14.60 -6.11
N ALA A 100 -7.78 15.40 -5.09
CA ALA A 100 -9.13 15.88 -4.79
C ALA A 100 -9.72 16.71 -5.93
N SER A 101 -8.90 17.56 -6.57
CA SER A 101 -9.33 18.42 -7.66
C SER A 101 -9.76 17.63 -8.90
N GLN A 102 -9.35 16.37 -9.06
CA GLN A 102 -9.80 15.52 -10.17
C GLN A 102 -11.33 15.31 -10.18
N SER A 103 -11.99 15.48 -9.03
CA SER A 103 -13.45 15.42 -8.90
C SER A 103 -14.17 16.75 -9.18
N VAL A 104 -13.41 17.82 -9.38
CA VAL A 104 -13.90 19.17 -9.73
C VAL A 104 -13.87 19.32 -11.26
N PRO A 105 -14.82 20.06 -11.88
CA PRO A 105 -14.78 20.38 -13.32
C PRO A 105 -13.41 20.91 -13.73
N LEU A 106 -12.95 20.55 -14.94
CA LEU A 106 -11.59 20.80 -15.39
C LEU A 106 -11.22 22.29 -15.31
N GLU A 107 -12.14 23.15 -15.72
CA GLU A 107 -12.08 24.61 -15.71
C GLU A 107 -11.99 25.22 -14.30
N GLU A 108 -12.39 24.48 -13.26
CA GLU A 108 -12.39 24.94 -11.87
C GLU A 108 -11.19 24.41 -11.08
N ARG A 109 -10.42 23.43 -11.61
CA ARG A 109 -9.40 22.70 -10.85
C ARG A 109 -8.28 23.59 -10.31
N GLU A 110 -7.74 24.48 -11.14
CA GLU A 110 -6.66 25.39 -10.71
C GLU A 110 -7.14 26.34 -9.60
N SER A 111 -8.32 26.91 -9.76
CA SER A 111 -8.94 27.78 -8.75
C SER A 111 -9.20 27.03 -7.44
N PHE A 112 -9.64 25.77 -7.52
CA PHE A 112 -9.84 24.91 -6.35
C PHE A 112 -8.52 24.60 -5.65
N ILE A 113 -7.47 24.24 -6.40
CA ILE A 113 -6.14 23.97 -5.83
C ILE A 113 -5.63 25.22 -5.12
N ALA A 114 -5.64 26.38 -5.78
CA ALA A 114 -5.18 27.64 -5.19
C ALA A 114 -5.96 28.01 -3.92
N ALA A 115 -7.29 27.88 -3.96
CA ALA A 115 -8.14 28.18 -2.81
C ALA A 115 -7.86 27.22 -1.63
N MET A 116 -7.74 25.92 -1.89
CA MET A 116 -7.41 24.93 -0.85
C MET A 116 -6.02 25.17 -0.26
N SER A 117 -5.01 25.42 -1.09
CA SER A 117 -3.64 25.71 -0.63
C SER A 117 -3.57 27.01 0.20
N THR A 118 -4.44 27.98 -0.07
CA THR A 118 -4.51 29.23 0.72
C THR A 118 -5.17 29.02 2.08
N VAL A 119 -6.24 28.22 2.13
CA VAL A 119 -7.06 28.08 3.35
C VAL A 119 -6.46 27.08 4.34
N LEU A 120 -5.66 26.11 3.88
CA LEU A 120 -5.07 25.09 4.74
C LEU A 120 -3.89 25.64 5.55
N ASN A 121 -3.92 25.42 6.86
CA ASN A 121 -2.80 25.74 7.74
C ASN A 121 -1.82 24.55 7.80
N TYR A 122 -0.85 24.52 6.88
CA TYR A 122 0.14 23.46 6.79
C TYR A 122 0.93 23.25 8.10
N LYS A 123 1.28 24.33 8.82
CA LYS A 123 2.01 24.24 10.10
C LYS A 123 1.19 23.53 11.18
N ALA A 124 -0.12 23.79 11.23
CA ALA A 124 -1.01 23.11 12.17
C ALA A 124 -1.14 21.62 11.84
N ILE A 125 -1.24 21.27 10.55
CA ILE A 125 -1.31 19.88 10.10
C ILE A 125 0.00 19.14 10.44
N GLU A 126 1.15 19.77 10.17
CA GLU A 126 2.46 19.20 10.50
C GLU A 126 2.61 18.98 12.01
N ARG A 127 2.26 19.97 12.83
CA ARG A 127 2.30 19.83 14.29
C ARG A 127 1.46 18.65 14.79
N ILE A 128 0.24 18.48 14.26
CA ILE A 128 -0.62 17.32 14.61
C ILE A 128 0.08 16.01 14.26
N SER A 129 0.76 15.95 13.12
CA SER A 129 1.50 14.76 12.69
C SER A 129 2.72 14.49 13.57
N VAL A 130 3.52 15.52 13.90
CA VAL A 130 4.67 15.43 14.82
C VAL A 130 4.24 14.91 16.18
N ASP A 131 3.19 15.51 16.76
CA ASP A 131 2.65 15.12 18.06
C ASP A 131 2.17 13.66 18.04
N ALA A 132 1.47 13.24 16.98
CA ALA A 132 1.01 11.87 16.82
C ALA A 132 2.18 10.88 16.63
N MET A 133 3.21 11.24 15.87
CA MET A 133 4.40 10.40 15.71
C MET A 133 5.14 10.21 17.04
N ALA A 134 5.31 11.29 17.79
CA ALA A 134 5.98 11.25 19.09
C ALA A 134 5.22 10.43 20.14
N GLU A 135 3.89 10.30 20.02
CA GLU A 135 3.06 9.46 20.89
C GLU A 135 3.12 7.97 20.49
N VAL A 136 3.17 7.67 19.20
CA VAL A 136 3.04 6.29 18.68
C VAL A 136 4.38 5.56 18.63
N TYR A 137 5.43 6.25 18.17
CA TYR A 137 6.72 5.63 17.91
C TYR A 137 7.65 5.71 19.12
N THR A 138 8.55 4.75 19.27
CA THR A 138 9.64 4.79 20.25
C THR A 138 10.83 5.60 19.70
N VAL A 139 11.80 5.94 20.55
CA VAL A 139 13.04 6.61 20.11
C VAL A 139 13.80 5.75 19.08
N PRO A 140 14.07 4.44 19.32
CA PRO A 140 14.76 3.60 18.34
C PRO A 140 14.04 3.50 16.99
N GLU A 141 12.70 3.45 17.02
CA GLU A 141 11.88 3.44 15.80
C GLU A 141 12.05 4.74 14.99
N LEU A 142 11.95 5.89 15.64
CA LEU A 142 12.11 7.18 14.98
C LEU A 142 13.55 7.40 14.50
N GLU A 143 14.56 6.98 15.26
CA GLU A 143 15.96 7.02 14.83
C GLU A 143 16.20 6.16 13.59
N ALA A 144 15.66 4.94 13.57
CA ALA A 144 15.74 4.07 12.40
C ALA A 144 15.07 4.71 11.17
N MET A 145 13.89 5.32 11.36
CA MET A 145 13.19 6.03 10.29
C MET A 145 14.01 7.22 9.76
N VAL A 146 14.50 8.10 10.64
CA VAL A 146 15.33 9.26 10.25
C VAL A 146 16.58 8.82 9.53
N ALA A 147 17.26 7.80 10.05
CA ALA A 147 18.48 7.27 9.45
C ALA A 147 18.24 6.69 8.06
N TYR A 148 17.16 5.94 7.85
CA TYR A 148 16.85 5.37 6.55
C TYR A 148 16.36 6.43 5.56
N TYR A 149 15.30 7.17 5.88
CA TYR A 149 14.71 8.14 4.95
C TYR A 149 15.64 9.33 4.67
N GLY A 150 16.65 9.56 5.51
CA GLY A 150 17.72 10.53 5.25
C GLY A 150 18.68 10.14 4.12
N LYS A 151 18.83 8.84 3.84
CA LYS A 151 19.76 8.31 2.80
C LYS A 151 19.31 8.73 1.39
N PRO A 152 20.24 9.13 0.50
CA PRO A 152 19.89 9.45 -0.89
C PRO A 152 19.30 8.25 -1.63
N GLU A 153 19.75 7.03 -1.32
CA GLU A 153 19.24 5.79 -1.89
C GLU A 153 17.77 5.57 -1.53
N ALA A 154 17.40 5.77 -0.26
CA ALA A 154 16.00 5.65 0.19
C ALA A 154 15.09 6.72 -0.46
N LYS A 155 15.61 7.93 -0.68
CA LYS A 155 14.87 9.01 -1.37
C LYS A 155 14.62 8.69 -2.84
N SER A 156 15.65 8.20 -3.55
CA SER A 156 15.54 7.74 -4.93
C SER A 156 14.57 6.56 -5.07
N ALA A 157 14.72 5.56 -4.20
CA ALA A 157 13.84 4.39 -4.14
C ALA A 157 12.36 4.79 -3.94
N SER A 158 12.09 5.72 -3.00
CA SER A 158 10.72 6.08 -2.62
C SER A 158 9.99 7.03 -3.58
N LYS A 159 10.67 7.95 -4.27
CA LYS A 159 9.99 8.96 -5.11
C LYS A 159 9.52 8.43 -6.46
N GLU A 160 10.41 7.83 -7.24
CA GLU A 160 10.13 7.46 -8.64
C GLU A 160 10.11 5.96 -8.85
N LYS A 161 11.10 5.26 -8.30
CA LYS A 161 11.30 3.82 -8.53
C LYS A 161 10.18 2.98 -7.93
N SER A 162 9.72 3.32 -6.72
CA SER A 162 8.55 2.71 -6.11
C SER A 162 7.30 2.82 -7.00
N LYS A 163 7.04 3.98 -7.61
CA LYS A 163 5.90 4.16 -8.52
C LYS A 163 6.02 3.27 -9.76
N LYS A 164 7.20 3.23 -10.39
CA LYS A 164 7.47 2.38 -11.57
C LYS A 164 7.28 0.90 -11.24
N TRP A 165 7.83 0.46 -10.11
CA TRP A 165 7.72 -0.92 -9.63
C TRP A 165 6.27 -1.30 -9.32
N THR A 166 5.54 -0.47 -8.57
CA THR A 166 4.13 -0.68 -8.27
C THR A 166 3.27 -0.67 -9.53
N ALA A 167 3.58 0.16 -10.55
CA ALA A 167 2.86 0.15 -11.81
C ALA A 167 3.01 -1.19 -12.56
N VAL A 168 4.22 -1.75 -12.59
CA VAL A 168 4.47 -3.08 -13.18
C VAL A 168 3.66 -4.14 -12.43
N ILE A 169 3.75 -4.19 -11.10
CA ILE A 169 3.02 -5.19 -10.31
C ILE A 169 1.51 -5.07 -10.49
N ASN A 170 0.96 -3.85 -10.39
CA ASN A 170 -0.48 -3.64 -10.47
C ASN A 170 -1.04 -4.05 -11.84
N LYS A 171 -0.29 -3.84 -12.92
CA LYS A 171 -0.64 -4.33 -14.26
C LYS A 171 -0.79 -5.85 -14.27
N GLU A 172 0.18 -6.56 -13.68
CA GLU A 172 0.17 -8.02 -13.63
C GLU A 172 -0.94 -8.57 -12.71
N ILE A 173 -1.09 -8.01 -11.50
CA ILE A 173 -2.16 -8.39 -10.57
C ILE A 173 -3.53 -8.18 -11.24
N GLY A 174 -3.74 -7.02 -11.88
CA GLY A 174 -4.98 -6.73 -12.62
C GLY A 174 -5.24 -7.75 -13.72
N GLY A 175 -4.23 -8.06 -14.54
CA GLY A 175 -4.34 -9.05 -15.62
C GLY A 175 -4.67 -10.46 -15.10
N VAL A 176 -4.11 -10.88 -13.97
CA VAL A 176 -4.43 -12.16 -13.34
C VAL A 176 -5.86 -12.17 -12.79
N ILE A 177 -6.28 -11.09 -12.12
CA ILE A 177 -7.66 -10.95 -11.60
C ILE A 177 -8.66 -11.00 -12.75
N ASP A 178 -8.43 -10.28 -13.84
CA ASP A 178 -9.33 -10.25 -14.99
C ASP A 178 -9.45 -11.62 -15.66
N LYS A 179 -8.34 -12.34 -15.83
CA LYS A 179 -8.33 -13.72 -16.34
C LYS A 179 -9.10 -14.66 -15.41
N ALA A 180 -8.94 -14.51 -14.09
CA ALA A 180 -9.67 -15.31 -13.11
C ALA A 180 -11.18 -15.02 -13.13
N MET A 181 -11.56 -13.74 -13.17
CA MET A 181 -12.96 -13.30 -13.34
C MET A 181 -13.59 -13.87 -14.60
N MET A 182 -12.85 -13.87 -15.72
CA MET A 182 -13.33 -14.44 -16.98
C MET A 182 -13.57 -15.95 -16.85
N ARG A 183 -12.64 -16.71 -16.25
CA ARG A 183 -12.80 -18.16 -16.00
C ARG A 183 -14.00 -18.49 -15.11
N ILE A 184 -14.25 -17.66 -14.09
CA ILE A 184 -15.42 -17.80 -13.22
C ILE A 184 -16.71 -17.56 -14.03
N ARG A 185 -16.77 -16.49 -14.83
CA ARG A 185 -17.96 -16.13 -15.62
C ARG A 185 -18.30 -17.13 -16.72
N THR A 186 -17.29 -17.67 -17.39
CA THR A 186 -17.49 -18.66 -18.47
C THR A 186 -17.83 -20.05 -17.94
N GLY A 187 -17.78 -20.26 -16.62
CA GLY A 187 -18.00 -21.57 -16.03
C GLY A 187 -16.84 -22.54 -16.29
N ALA A 188 -15.69 -22.07 -16.80
CA ALA A 188 -14.51 -22.91 -17.06
C ALA A 188 -13.95 -23.60 -15.81
N LEU A 189 -14.40 -23.20 -14.61
CA LEU A 189 -14.11 -23.86 -13.34
C LEU A 189 -15.07 -25.01 -13.00
N LYS A 190 -16.28 -25.06 -13.59
CA LYS A 190 -17.28 -26.10 -13.28
C LYS A 190 -16.90 -27.47 -13.84
N ASP A 191 -16.18 -27.49 -14.96
CA ASP A 191 -15.78 -28.73 -15.63
C ASP A 191 -14.55 -29.39 -14.99
N LYS A 192 -13.93 -28.73 -14.00
CA LYS A 192 -12.81 -29.25 -13.20
C LYS A 192 -13.20 -29.43 -11.73
N ALA A 193 -14.45 -29.80 -11.45
CA ALA A 193 -14.82 -30.26 -10.12
C ALA A 193 -13.99 -31.52 -9.81
N PRO A 194 -13.27 -31.59 -8.68
CA PRO A 194 -12.46 -32.75 -8.36
C PRO A 194 -13.39 -33.93 -8.10
N GLU A 195 -13.46 -34.88 -9.04
CA GLU A 195 -14.07 -36.20 -8.79
C GLU A 195 -13.28 -37.01 -7.74
N ASN A 196 -12.20 -36.45 -7.18
CA ASN A 196 -11.43 -37.05 -6.11
C ASN A 196 -10.92 -35.97 -5.13
N GLU A 197 -11.49 -35.89 -3.94
CA GLU A 197 -11.14 -34.93 -2.86
C GLU A 197 -9.67 -35.03 -2.38
N ASN A 198 -8.88 -35.96 -2.90
CA ASN A 198 -7.48 -36.17 -2.55
C ASN A 198 -6.47 -35.80 -3.65
N SER A 199 -6.91 -35.27 -4.78
CA SER A 199 -6.00 -34.84 -5.86
C SER A 199 -5.85 -33.32 -5.84
N THR A 200 -4.81 -32.82 -5.18
CA THR A 200 -4.29 -31.47 -5.44
C THR A 200 -4.08 -31.38 -6.96
N PRO A 201 -4.74 -30.44 -7.67
CA PRO A 201 -4.55 -30.31 -9.11
C PRO A 201 -3.06 -30.11 -9.38
N ALA A 202 -2.50 -30.96 -10.25
CA ALA A 202 -1.11 -30.84 -10.65
C ALA A 202 -0.89 -29.42 -11.23
N PRO A 203 0.19 -28.72 -10.86
CA PRO A 203 0.44 -27.33 -11.26
C PRO A 203 0.70 -27.13 -12.78
N GLU A 204 0.49 -28.13 -13.62
CA GLU A 204 0.91 -28.16 -15.04
C GLU A 204 0.15 -27.18 -15.96
N GLU A 205 -0.96 -26.57 -15.54
CA GLU A 205 -1.65 -25.52 -16.32
C GLU A 205 -1.61 -24.13 -15.66
N ALA A 206 -0.81 -23.95 -14.62
CA ALA A 206 -0.53 -22.61 -14.14
C ALA A 206 0.26 -21.88 -15.24
N VAL A 207 -0.26 -20.74 -15.71
CA VAL A 207 0.44 -19.92 -16.71
C VAL A 207 1.84 -19.68 -16.18
N SER A 208 2.85 -20.20 -16.90
CA SER A 208 4.24 -20.09 -16.44
C SER A 208 4.62 -18.61 -16.41
N ALA A 209 5.50 -18.22 -15.47
CA ALA A 209 6.02 -16.86 -15.44
C ALA A 209 6.63 -16.48 -16.79
N ASP A 210 7.29 -17.43 -17.45
CA ASP A 210 7.85 -17.25 -18.79
C ASP A 210 6.78 -16.99 -19.86
N ASP A 211 5.61 -17.63 -19.81
CA ASP A 211 4.53 -17.35 -20.77
C ASP A 211 3.87 -16.00 -20.53
N LEU A 212 3.77 -15.53 -19.27
CA LEU A 212 3.33 -14.16 -18.97
C LEU A 212 4.34 -13.12 -19.48
N LEU A 213 5.61 -13.48 -19.54
CA LEU A 213 6.71 -12.58 -19.92
C LEU A 213 7.03 -12.60 -21.42
N LYS A 214 6.70 -13.68 -22.16
CA LYS A 214 6.97 -13.78 -23.60
C LYS A 214 6.30 -12.70 -24.44
N ASP A 215 5.11 -12.23 -24.02
CA ASP A 215 4.38 -11.16 -24.71
C ASP A 215 4.83 -9.76 -24.28
N ARG A 216 5.73 -9.66 -23.29
CA ARG A 216 6.30 -8.40 -22.81
C ARG A 216 7.45 -8.01 -23.74
N ALA A 217 7.12 -7.59 -24.96
CA ALA A 217 8.04 -6.73 -25.70
C ALA A 217 8.38 -5.53 -24.79
N PRO A 218 9.63 -5.04 -24.74
CA PRO A 218 9.95 -3.84 -24.00
C PRO A 218 9.02 -2.75 -24.51
N GLU A 219 8.03 -2.37 -23.69
CA GLU A 219 7.12 -1.29 -24.03
C GLU A 219 8.04 -0.11 -24.37
N PRO A 220 7.98 0.43 -25.60
CA PRO A 220 8.88 1.52 -25.98
C PRO A 220 8.67 2.58 -24.93
N ALA A 221 9.76 2.93 -24.21
CA ALA A 221 9.72 3.85 -23.08
C ALA A 221 8.81 5.00 -23.47
N GLN A 222 7.62 5.04 -22.87
CA GLN A 222 6.65 6.08 -23.21
C GLN A 222 7.41 7.37 -22.95
N LYS A 223 7.60 8.18 -24.00
CA LYS A 223 8.11 9.53 -23.85
C LYS A 223 7.07 10.26 -23.03
N GLU A 224 7.20 10.15 -21.71
CA GLU A 224 6.51 10.97 -20.74
C GLU A 224 6.89 12.39 -21.14
N GLU A 225 5.93 13.13 -21.72
CA GLU A 225 6.10 14.54 -22.04
C GLU A 225 6.36 15.22 -20.70
N ALA A 226 7.65 15.34 -20.38
CA ALA A 226 8.12 15.91 -19.14
C ALA A 226 7.57 17.32 -19.05
N GLN A 227 6.73 17.55 -18.05
CA GLN A 227 6.45 18.91 -17.62
C GLN A 227 7.80 19.55 -17.26
N PRO A 228 8.03 20.84 -17.62
CA PRO A 228 9.30 21.49 -17.40
C PRO A 228 9.49 21.80 -15.91
N ASP A 229 9.80 20.77 -15.14
CA ASP A 229 10.14 20.88 -13.73
C ASP A 229 11.63 21.21 -13.57
N GLU A 230 11.87 22.08 -12.61
CA GLU A 230 13.12 22.71 -12.22
C GLU A 230 14.28 21.70 -12.14
N LYS A 231 15.28 21.91 -13.00
CA LYS A 231 16.47 21.08 -13.21
C LYS A 231 17.29 20.94 -11.92
N THR A 232 16.93 19.96 -11.09
CA THR A 232 17.81 19.52 -10.01
C THR A 232 18.80 18.53 -10.62
N GLU A 233 20.00 18.99 -10.97
CA GLU A 233 21.10 18.14 -11.46
C GLU A 233 21.60 17.24 -10.31
N GLN A 234 20.85 16.19 -9.99
CA GLN A 234 21.41 15.04 -9.29
C GLN A 234 22.28 14.25 -10.29
N PRO A 235 23.54 13.94 -9.95
CA PRO A 235 24.42 13.21 -10.85
C PRO A 235 23.80 11.84 -11.16
N ASP A 236 23.63 11.56 -12.45
CA ASP A 236 22.99 10.36 -13.02
C ASP A 236 23.91 9.13 -12.91
N VAL A 237 24.47 8.88 -11.71
CA VAL A 237 25.38 7.76 -11.42
C VAL A 237 24.65 6.41 -11.57
N ALA A 238 23.32 6.41 -11.51
CA ALA A 238 22.52 5.19 -11.52
C ALA A 238 22.38 4.51 -12.89
N LYS A 239 22.59 5.21 -14.02
CA LYS A 239 22.36 4.61 -15.34
C LYS A 239 23.43 3.61 -15.77
N ASP A 240 24.69 3.84 -15.40
CA ASP A 240 25.78 2.97 -15.82
C ASP A 240 25.84 1.66 -15.02
N GLU A 241 25.39 1.68 -13.76
CA GLU A 241 25.40 0.50 -12.88
C GLU A 241 24.25 -0.48 -13.19
N GLN A 242 23.18 -0.04 -13.87
CA GLN A 242 22.02 -0.89 -14.16
C GLN A 242 22.28 -1.92 -15.26
N GLN A 243 23.29 -1.74 -16.11
CA GLN A 243 23.51 -2.57 -17.30
C GLN A 243 24.51 -3.72 -17.12
N ASP A 244 25.29 -3.74 -16.02
CA ASP A 244 26.25 -4.82 -15.81
C ASP A 244 25.54 -6.14 -15.44
N PRO A 245 25.64 -7.22 -16.24
CA PRO A 245 25.01 -8.50 -15.93
C PRO A 245 25.50 -9.12 -14.62
N ALA A 246 26.73 -8.84 -14.16
CA ALA A 246 27.22 -9.32 -12.87
C ALA A 246 26.45 -8.67 -11.70
N THR A 247 26.07 -7.40 -11.84
CA THR A 247 25.27 -6.69 -10.83
C THR A 247 23.82 -7.16 -10.80
N LEU A 248 23.25 -7.63 -11.92
CA LEU A 248 21.88 -8.13 -11.96
C LEU A 248 21.66 -9.34 -11.04
N GLY A 249 22.63 -10.26 -10.99
CA GLY A 249 22.56 -11.42 -10.09
C GLY A 249 22.46 -11.01 -8.62
N HIS A 250 23.29 -10.06 -8.18
CA HIS A 250 23.24 -9.53 -6.81
C HIS A 250 21.93 -8.79 -6.53
N ARG A 251 21.45 -7.97 -7.47
CA ARG A 251 20.14 -7.30 -7.35
C ARG A 251 18.99 -8.29 -7.23
N MET A 252 19.02 -9.40 -7.95
CA MET A 252 18.00 -10.46 -7.85
C MET A 252 17.97 -11.10 -6.46
N GLU A 253 19.13 -11.38 -5.85
CA GLU A 253 19.21 -11.94 -4.49
C GLU A 253 18.73 -10.96 -3.42
N LEU A 254 19.07 -9.67 -3.55
CA LEU A 254 18.55 -8.62 -2.66
C LEU A 254 17.04 -8.44 -2.83
N ALA A 255 16.52 -8.46 -4.06
CA ALA A 255 15.09 -8.38 -4.33
C ALA A 255 14.34 -9.58 -3.73
N LYS A 256 14.87 -10.81 -3.86
CA LYS A 256 14.33 -11.99 -3.16
C LYS A 256 14.30 -11.80 -1.65
N THR A 257 15.37 -11.25 -1.08
CA THR A 257 15.47 -10.97 0.35
C THR A 257 14.39 -9.95 0.78
N MET A 258 14.17 -8.90 -0.01
CA MET A 258 13.09 -7.93 0.22
C MET A 258 11.70 -8.58 0.18
N HIS A 259 11.45 -9.50 -0.75
CA HIS A 259 10.20 -10.26 -0.80
C HIS A 259 10.03 -11.21 0.39
N GLY A 260 11.12 -11.77 0.91
CA GLY A 260 11.09 -12.53 2.18
C GLY A 260 10.75 -11.65 3.39
N ILE A 261 11.16 -10.37 3.38
CA ILE A 261 10.83 -9.40 4.44
C ILE A 261 9.38 -8.91 4.31
N ASN A 262 8.93 -8.61 3.10
CA ASN A 262 7.60 -8.10 2.80
C ASN A 262 6.93 -8.92 1.67
N PRO A 263 6.31 -10.06 2.01
CA PRO A 263 5.71 -10.93 1.02
C PRO A 263 4.53 -10.25 0.31
N LEU A 264 4.35 -10.54 -0.98
CA LEU A 264 3.21 -10.01 -1.75
C LEU A 264 1.90 -10.73 -1.48
N THR A 265 1.94 -11.96 -0.97
CA THR A 265 0.74 -12.80 -0.75
C THR A 265 -0.35 -12.07 0.04
N PRO A 266 -0.07 -11.43 1.20
CA PRO A 266 -1.11 -10.68 1.92
C PRO A 266 -1.71 -9.52 1.12
N GLN A 267 -0.94 -8.90 0.22
CA GLN A 267 -1.41 -7.81 -0.63
C GLN A 267 -2.37 -8.33 -1.71
N ILE A 268 -1.99 -9.42 -2.38
CA ILE A 268 -2.81 -10.09 -3.40
C ILE A 268 -4.12 -10.57 -2.78
N ASP A 269 -4.05 -11.24 -1.62
CA ASP A 269 -5.23 -11.74 -0.92
C ASP A 269 -6.15 -10.60 -0.46
N GLY A 270 -5.56 -9.47 -0.03
CA GLY A 270 -6.29 -8.25 0.28
C GLY A 270 -7.07 -7.71 -0.92
N GLU A 271 -6.47 -7.69 -2.11
CA GLU A 271 -7.14 -7.25 -3.34
C GLU A 271 -8.23 -8.22 -3.80
N VAL A 272 -8.04 -9.54 -3.62
CA VAL A 272 -9.11 -10.53 -3.85
C VAL A 272 -10.31 -10.27 -2.93
N ARG A 273 -10.07 -10.02 -1.64
CA ARG A 273 -11.12 -9.68 -0.68
C ARG A 273 -11.80 -8.35 -1.04
N ARG A 274 -11.05 -7.37 -1.55
CA ARG A 274 -11.61 -6.10 -2.04
C ARG A 274 -12.51 -6.33 -3.25
N ALA A 275 -12.07 -7.13 -4.22
CA ALA A 275 -12.84 -7.49 -5.40
C ALA A 275 -14.14 -8.23 -5.02
N SER A 276 -14.13 -9.08 -3.99
CA SER A 276 -15.32 -9.79 -3.52
C SER A 276 -16.41 -8.86 -2.99
N LEU A 277 -16.09 -7.63 -2.61
CA LEU A 277 -17.10 -6.65 -2.20
C LEU A 277 -18.08 -6.30 -3.32
N THR A 278 -17.70 -6.55 -4.58
CA THR A 278 -18.54 -6.34 -5.77
C THR A 278 -19.50 -7.49 -6.05
N VAL A 279 -19.34 -8.64 -5.39
CA VAL A 279 -20.26 -9.79 -5.52
C VAL A 279 -21.27 -9.81 -4.37
N PRO A 280 -22.47 -10.41 -4.55
CA PRO A 280 -23.45 -10.54 -3.49
C PRO A 280 -22.87 -11.24 -2.26
N LEU A 281 -23.31 -10.84 -1.06
CA LEU A 281 -22.72 -11.30 0.21
C LEU A 281 -22.61 -12.82 0.31
N LYS A 282 -23.65 -13.54 -0.11
CA LYS A 282 -23.71 -15.02 -0.10
C LYS A 282 -22.70 -15.71 -1.04
N ASP A 283 -22.20 -14.97 -2.04
CA ASP A 283 -21.32 -15.49 -3.08
C ASP A 283 -19.86 -15.09 -2.85
N ARG A 284 -19.55 -14.31 -1.79
CA ARG A 284 -18.20 -13.79 -1.52
C ARG A 284 -17.18 -14.86 -1.16
N GLU A 285 -17.51 -15.77 -0.25
CA GLU A 285 -16.59 -16.84 0.14
C GLU A 285 -16.29 -17.82 -1.01
N PRO A 286 -17.31 -18.32 -1.76
CA PRO A 286 -17.05 -19.10 -2.98
C PRO A 286 -16.20 -18.35 -4.01
N PHE A 287 -16.44 -17.05 -4.16
CA PHE A 287 -15.67 -16.19 -5.04
C PHE A 287 -14.21 -16.09 -4.61
N ILE A 288 -13.94 -15.80 -3.32
CA ILE A 288 -12.57 -15.71 -2.79
C ILE A 288 -11.85 -17.05 -2.99
N ALA A 289 -12.48 -18.17 -2.63
CA ALA A 289 -11.88 -19.50 -2.82
C ALA A 289 -11.55 -19.79 -4.28
N ALA A 290 -12.45 -19.46 -5.22
CA ALA A 290 -12.22 -19.61 -6.65
C ALA A 290 -11.06 -18.73 -7.14
N MET A 291 -11.01 -17.46 -6.71
CA MET A 291 -9.95 -16.53 -7.09
C MET A 291 -8.59 -16.98 -6.56
N THR A 292 -8.50 -17.36 -5.28
CA THR A 292 -7.26 -17.86 -4.65
C THR A 292 -6.74 -19.13 -5.33
N THR A 293 -7.64 -19.98 -5.87
CA THR A 293 -7.23 -21.18 -6.61
C THR A 293 -6.64 -20.85 -7.98
N VAL A 294 -7.11 -19.78 -8.62
CA VAL A 294 -6.69 -19.40 -9.98
C VAL A 294 -5.44 -18.51 -9.99
N ILE A 295 -5.24 -17.73 -8.93
CA ILE A 295 -4.10 -16.83 -8.81
C ILE A 295 -2.83 -17.63 -8.53
N ASN A 296 -1.82 -17.50 -9.39
CA ASN A 296 -0.49 -18.04 -9.18
C ASN A 296 0.36 -17.03 -8.40
N HIS A 297 0.31 -17.06 -7.07
CA HIS A 297 1.08 -16.14 -6.21
C HIS A 297 2.58 -16.19 -6.50
N LYS A 298 3.12 -17.38 -6.76
CA LYS A 298 4.56 -17.57 -7.05
C LYS A 298 4.98 -16.86 -8.34
N ALA A 299 4.18 -16.97 -9.41
CA ALA A 299 4.49 -16.27 -10.66
C ALA A 299 4.46 -14.75 -10.49
N ILE A 300 3.49 -14.21 -9.74
CA ILE A 300 3.42 -12.75 -9.45
C ILE A 300 4.63 -12.31 -8.62
N GLU A 301 5.04 -13.11 -7.63
CA GLU A 301 6.23 -12.85 -6.83
C GLU A 301 7.51 -12.85 -7.67
N GLU A 302 7.71 -13.83 -8.55
CA GLU A 302 8.86 -13.90 -9.45
C GLU A 302 8.93 -12.68 -10.41
N ILE A 303 7.78 -12.25 -10.95
CA ILE A 303 7.71 -11.04 -11.78
C ILE A 303 8.09 -9.80 -10.97
N SER A 304 7.59 -9.71 -9.74
CA SER A 304 7.91 -8.59 -8.85
C SER A 304 9.40 -8.55 -8.47
N ILE A 305 10.00 -9.69 -8.13
CA ILE A 305 11.43 -9.80 -7.82
C ILE A 305 12.26 -9.30 -9.01
N ARG A 306 11.93 -9.76 -10.22
CA ARG A 306 12.62 -9.33 -11.44
C ARG A 306 12.46 -7.84 -11.69
N ALA A 307 11.23 -7.32 -11.63
CA ALA A 307 10.96 -5.90 -11.81
C ALA A 307 11.71 -5.04 -10.78
N MET A 308 11.79 -5.51 -9.53
CA MET A 308 12.54 -4.84 -8.48
C MET A 308 14.05 -4.82 -8.79
N ALA A 309 14.62 -5.96 -9.20
CA ALA A 309 16.03 -6.04 -9.58
C ALA A 309 16.39 -5.21 -10.83
N GLU A 310 15.44 -4.94 -11.72
CA GLU A 310 15.63 -4.09 -12.90
C GLU A 310 15.53 -2.59 -12.57
N ILE A 311 14.63 -2.22 -11.65
CA ILE A 311 14.30 -0.81 -11.36
C ILE A 311 15.25 -0.20 -10.33
N TYR A 312 15.64 -0.96 -9.30
CA TYR A 312 16.46 -0.47 -8.19
C TYR A 312 17.94 -0.77 -8.40
N SER A 313 18.82 0.08 -7.88
CA SER A 313 20.26 -0.19 -7.84
C SER A 313 20.60 -1.14 -6.68
N VAL A 314 21.84 -1.65 -6.66
CA VAL A 314 22.35 -2.46 -5.54
C VAL A 314 22.26 -1.68 -4.23
N ALA A 315 22.79 -0.44 -4.20
CA ALA A 315 22.80 0.38 -2.99
C ALA A 315 21.39 0.69 -2.45
N GLU A 316 20.41 0.85 -3.33
CA GLU A 316 19.00 1.05 -2.93
C GLU A 316 18.40 -0.21 -2.32
N LEU A 317 18.62 -1.37 -2.94
CA LEU A 317 18.14 -2.64 -2.42
C LEU A 317 18.81 -3.00 -1.10
N GLU A 318 20.12 -2.77 -0.96
CA GLU A 318 20.84 -2.95 0.30
C GLU A 318 20.31 -2.02 1.39
N ALA A 319 20.05 -0.75 1.07
CA ALA A 319 19.44 0.19 2.01
C ALA A 319 18.04 -0.26 2.45
N MET A 320 17.23 -0.78 1.52
CA MET A 320 15.91 -1.33 1.82
C MET A 320 16.01 -2.58 2.70
N VAL A 321 16.87 -3.55 2.37
CA VAL A 321 17.06 -4.78 3.15
C VAL A 321 17.57 -4.47 4.56
N ASP A 322 18.58 -3.61 4.68
CA ASP A 322 19.13 -3.17 5.98
C ASP A 322 18.06 -2.52 6.86
N TYR A 323 17.22 -1.65 6.29
CA TYR A 323 16.18 -0.99 7.06
C TYR A 323 15.03 -1.94 7.40
N TYR A 324 14.35 -2.50 6.41
CA TYR A 324 13.14 -3.31 6.63
C TYR A 324 13.44 -4.64 7.35
N GLY A 325 14.68 -5.10 7.36
CA GLY A 325 15.13 -6.24 8.16
C GLY A 325 15.16 -5.98 9.67
N LYS A 326 15.28 -4.72 10.11
CA LYS A 326 15.41 -4.33 11.52
C LYS A 326 14.09 -4.50 12.30
N PRO A 327 14.14 -4.98 13.56
CA PRO A 327 12.93 -5.09 14.39
C PRO A 327 12.26 -3.74 14.61
N GLU A 328 13.02 -2.65 14.73
CA GLU A 328 12.51 -1.29 14.87
C GLU A 328 11.71 -0.85 13.63
N ALA A 329 12.20 -1.14 12.43
CA ALA A 329 11.50 -0.81 11.19
C ALA A 329 10.21 -1.62 11.03
N LYS A 330 10.23 -2.90 11.41
CA LYS A 330 9.03 -3.76 11.43
C LYS A 330 7.99 -3.24 12.42
N SER A 331 8.41 -2.92 13.63
CA SER A 331 7.55 -2.31 14.66
C SER A 331 6.96 -0.97 14.19
N ALA A 332 7.81 -0.10 13.62
CA ALA A 332 7.36 1.17 13.08
C ALA A 332 6.32 0.98 11.94
N THR A 333 6.54 -0.01 11.06
CA THR A 333 5.60 -0.32 9.98
C THR A 333 4.26 -0.81 10.51
N ALA A 334 4.26 -1.66 11.53
CA ALA A 334 3.03 -2.14 12.18
C ALA A 334 2.22 -1.00 12.83
N LYS A 335 2.91 0.03 13.35
CA LYS A 335 2.31 1.18 14.03
C LYS A 335 1.79 2.28 13.10
N ILE A 336 2.03 2.20 11.78
CA ILE A 336 1.52 3.19 10.81
C ILE A 336 0.00 3.34 10.91
N GLY A 337 -0.73 2.25 11.14
CA GLY A 337 -2.18 2.28 11.31
C GLY A 337 -2.64 3.07 12.55
N ASP A 338 -1.90 2.99 13.65
CA ASP A 338 -2.20 3.70 14.90
C ASP A 338 -1.94 5.20 14.76
N TRP A 339 -0.80 5.56 14.16
CA TRP A 339 -0.50 6.94 13.79
C TRP A 339 -1.59 7.52 12.87
N ALA A 340 -1.97 6.80 11.81
CA ALA A 340 -3.02 7.23 10.91
C ALA A 340 -4.36 7.42 11.63
N ARG A 341 -4.72 6.53 12.57
CA ARG A 341 -5.94 6.64 13.37
C ARG A 341 -5.99 7.90 14.22
N MET A 342 -4.83 8.39 14.70
CA MET A 342 -4.72 9.65 15.45
C MET A 342 -4.81 10.88 14.55
N VAL A 343 -4.11 10.88 13.40
CA VAL A 343 -4.00 12.04 12.51
C VAL A 343 -5.26 12.24 11.66
N GLN A 344 -5.84 11.17 11.10
CA GLN A 344 -6.91 11.25 10.11
C GLN A 344 -8.14 12.05 10.58
N PRO A 345 -8.71 11.84 11.79
CA PRO A 345 -9.88 12.60 12.23
C PRO A 345 -9.62 14.10 12.33
N GLN A 346 -8.41 14.50 12.73
CA GLN A 346 -8.04 15.91 12.85
C GLN A 346 -7.87 16.54 11.46
N LEU A 347 -7.17 15.85 10.56
CA LEU A 347 -6.97 16.30 9.20
C LEU A 347 -8.31 16.44 8.45
N SER A 348 -9.23 15.51 8.67
CA SER A 348 -10.58 15.56 8.10
C SER A 348 -11.34 16.82 8.50
N ARG A 349 -11.32 17.18 9.79
CA ARG A 349 -11.97 18.42 10.27
C ARG A 349 -11.36 19.67 9.65
N ILE A 350 -10.04 19.69 9.46
CA ILE A 350 -9.33 20.81 8.84
C ILE A 350 -9.75 20.94 7.36
N ILE A 351 -9.77 19.83 6.63
CA ILE A 351 -10.17 19.78 5.23
C ILE A 351 -11.64 20.16 5.04
N ASP A 352 -12.55 19.62 5.85
CA ASP A 352 -13.98 19.94 5.76
C ASP A 352 -14.24 21.43 6.01
N ARG A 353 -13.53 22.02 6.98
CA ARG A 353 -13.57 23.46 7.23
C ARG A 353 -13.02 24.25 6.06
N ALA A 354 -11.92 23.79 5.45
CA ALA A 354 -11.34 24.44 4.28
C ALA A 354 -12.31 24.42 3.09
N ILE A 355 -12.88 23.27 2.77
CA ILE A 355 -13.89 23.12 1.71
C ILE A 355 -15.10 24.03 1.97
N MET A 356 -15.57 24.10 3.22
CA MET A 356 -16.68 24.97 3.58
C MET A 356 -16.34 26.44 3.34
N ARG A 357 -15.14 26.90 3.73
CA ARG A 357 -14.68 28.29 3.49
C ARG A 357 -14.59 28.61 2.01
N VAL A 358 -14.00 27.70 1.22
CA VAL A 358 -13.90 27.86 -0.24
C VAL A 358 -15.31 27.99 -0.86
N ARG A 359 -16.28 27.18 -0.40
CA ARG A 359 -17.66 27.23 -0.92
C ARG A 359 -18.43 28.49 -0.52
N THR A 360 -18.21 29.01 0.68
CA THR A 360 -18.96 30.17 1.19
C THR A 360 -18.28 31.51 0.85
N GLY A 361 -17.06 31.50 0.32
CA GLY A 361 -16.27 32.71 0.12
C GLY A 361 -15.93 33.42 1.43
N ALA A 362 -15.92 32.70 2.56
CA ALA A 362 -15.62 33.28 3.85
C ALA A 362 -14.17 33.80 3.87
N PRO A 363 -13.91 35.04 4.35
CA PRO A 363 -12.57 35.59 4.44
C PRO A 363 -11.68 34.74 5.37
N ASN A 364 -10.37 34.75 5.10
CA ASN A 364 -9.37 33.87 5.74
C ASN A 364 -9.20 34.09 7.24
#